data_AF-A0A1A8GL93-F1
#
_entry.id   AF-A0A1A8GL93-F1
#
_cell.length_a   1.000
_cell.length_b   1.000
_cell.length_c   1.000
_cell.angle_alpha   90.00
_cell.angle_beta   90.00
_cell.angle_gamma   90.00
#
_symmetry.space_group_name_H-M   'P 1'
#
loop_
_entity.id
_entity.type
_entity.pdbx_description
1 polymer ?
#
loop_
_entity_poly.entity_id
_entity_poly.type
_entity_poly.pdbx_seq_one_letter_code
_entity_poly.pdbx_strand_id
1 'polypeptide(L)'
;VTSDVIVGDAEEPGHKGELANSIYSSLTCGTCQRSVGRIVHAAPSHLASVRNIFLLSKENISCYILNSSSMVKASTLSFHLKPLKEKMDEVRRQFDEKLNQMSLIRSRVANRS
;
A
#
# COMPACT_ATOMS: atom_id res chain seq x y z
N VAL A 1 19.19 -5.13 -5.01
CA VAL A 1 18.04 -4.28 -4.65
C VAL A 1 17.19 -4.14 -5.89
N THR A 2 15.88 -4.40 -5.80
CA THR A 2 15.00 -4.28 -6.97
C THR A 2 14.82 -2.80 -7.31
N SER A 3 14.70 -2.46 -8.60
CA SER A 3 14.43 -1.09 -9.06
C SER A 3 13.03 -0.58 -8.67
N ASP A 4 12.20 -1.45 -8.09
CA ASP A 4 10.78 -1.21 -7.84
C ASP A 4 10.50 -0.63 -6.44
N VAL A 5 11.53 -0.49 -5.60
CA VAL A 5 11.44 0.12 -4.27
C VAL A 5 12.29 1.37 -4.24
N ILE A 6 11.66 2.50 -3.96
CA ILE A 6 12.29 3.82 -3.87
C ILE A 6 12.51 4.15 -2.39
N VAL A 7 13.71 4.64 -2.06
CA VAL A 7 14.01 5.19 -0.72
C VAL A 7 13.67 6.67 -0.75
N GLY A 8 12.86 7.12 0.21
CA GLY A 8 12.55 8.54 0.35
C GLY A 8 13.75 9.35 0.80
N ASP A 9 13.87 10.57 0.31
CA ASP A 9 15.01 11.46 0.60
C ASP A 9 15.00 12.00 2.04
N ALA A 10 13.82 12.05 2.68
CA ALA A 10 13.68 12.53 4.04
C ALA A 10 14.13 11.47 5.05
N GLU A 11 14.95 11.88 6.01
CA GLU A 11 15.27 11.12 7.21
C GLU A 11 14.34 11.55 8.35
N GLU A 12 13.58 10.59 8.89
CA GLU A 12 12.60 10.80 9.93
C GLU A 12 13.07 10.18 11.25
N PRO A 13 12.97 10.92 12.36
CA PRO A 13 13.21 10.36 13.69
C PRO A 13 12.05 9.46 14.15
N GLY A 14 12.40 8.31 14.71
CA GLY A 14 11.48 7.41 15.39
C GLY A 14 11.11 7.94 16.76
N HIS A 15 9.95 8.57 16.87
CA HIS A 15 9.50 9.18 18.12
C HIS A 15 8.88 8.18 19.12
N LYS A 16 8.25 7.10 18.64
CA LYS A 16 7.54 6.10 19.47
C LYS A 16 7.49 4.74 18.77
N GLY A 17 7.18 3.69 19.52
CA GLY A 17 7.00 2.33 19.01
C GLY A 17 8.32 1.56 18.84
N GLU A 18 8.29 0.53 18.01
CA GLU A 18 9.41 -0.43 17.83
C GLU A 18 10.69 0.21 17.26
N LEU A 19 10.58 1.36 16.58
CA LEU A 19 11.70 2.11 16.04
C LEU A 19 12.01 3.38 16.84
N ALA A 20 11.55 3.47 18.09
CA ALA A 20 11.85 4.62 18.94
C ALA A 20 13.37 4.86 19.03
N ASN A 21 13.78 6.14 18.99
CA ASN A 21 15.16 6.59 19.00
C ASN A 21 16.01 6.13 17.79
N SER A 22 15.37 5.77 16.68
CA SER A 22 16.03 5.46 15.41
C SER A 22 15.88 6.61 14.41
N ILE A 23 16.70 6.63 13.36
CA ILE A 23 16.55 7.50 12.18
C ILE A 23 16.31 6.60 10.99
N TYR A 24 15.26 6.87 10.21
CA TYR A 24 14.89 6.04 9.06
C TYR A 24 14.38 6.87 7.89
N SER A 25 14.43 6.30 6.69
CA SER A 25 13.71 6.81 5.53
C SER A 25 12.56 5.89 5.17
N SER A 26 11.50 6.46 4.59
CA SER A 26 10.38 5.66 4.07
C SER A 26 10.80 4.88 2.82
N LEU A 27 10.21 3.71 2.64
CA LEU A 27 10.29 2.93 1.41
C LEU A 27 8.95 3.00 0.69
N THR A 28 8.95 3.32 -0.59
CA THR A 28 7.75 3.38 -1.43
C THR A 28 7.86 2.46 -2.64
N CYS A 29 6.72 1.94 -3.10
CA CYS A 29 6.67 1.20 -4.36
C CYS A 29 6.81 2.18 -5.53
N GLY A 30 7.76 1.94 -6.44
CA GLY A 30 8.00 2.80 -7.60
C GLY A 30 6.80 2.93 -8.55
N THR A 31 5.93 1.91 -8.60
CA THR A 31 4.76 1.90 -9.48
C THR A 31 3.55 2.60 -8.87
N CYS A 32 3.17 2.25 -7.64
CA CYS A 32 1.93 2.74 -7.01
C CYS A 32 2.15 3.81 -5.95
N GLN A 33 3.41 4.15 -5.65
CA GLN A 33 3.84 5.18 -4.70
C GLN A 33 3.35 4.97 -3.25
N ARG A 34 2.80 3.78 -2.94
CA ARG A 34 2.40 3.43 -1.58
C ARG A 34 3.63 3.14 -0.73
N SER A 35 3.55 3.52 0.54
CA SER A 35 4.53 3.09 1.54
C SER A 35 4.52 1.56 1.66
N VAL A 36 5.70 0.95 1.54
CA VAL A 36 5.91 -0.50 1.68
C VAL A 36 6.80 -0.84 2.87
N GLY A 37 7.42 0.15 3.51
CA GLY A 37 8.32 -0.09 4.62
C GLY A 37 9.20 1.11 4.97
N ARG A 38 10.31 0.82 5.64
CA ARG A 38 11.33 1.78 6.08
C ARG A 38 12.72 1.17 5.96
N ILE A 39 13.74 2.01 5.78
CA ILE A 39 15.15 1.64 5.97
C ILE A 39 15.69 2.41 7.16
N VAL A 40 16.32 1.72 8.11
CA VAL A 40 16.87 2.34 9.32
C VAL A 40 18.33 2.70 9.12
N HIS A 41 18.67 3.98 9.23
CA HIS A 41 20.03 4.50 9.05
C HIS A 41 20.83 4.51 10.36
N ALA A 42 20.15 4.87 11.45
CA ALA A 42 20.70 4.87 12.80
C ALA A 42 19.69 4.24 13.76
N ALA A 43 20.19 3.42 14.68
CA ALA A 43 19.36 2.71 15.63
C ALA A 43 20.09 2.55 16.98
N PRO A 44 19.36 2.46 18.10
CA PRO A 44 19.95 2.11 19.39
C PRO A 44 20.52 0.67 19.37
N SER A 45 21.36 0.35 20.35
CA SER A 45 22.10 -0.93 20.40
C SER A 45 21.21 -2.18 20.30
N HIS A 46 20.04 -2.16 20.93
CA HIS A 46 19.08 -3.27 20.87
C HIS A 46 18.42 -3.45 19.49
N LEU A 47 18.54 -2.47 18.59
CA LEU A 47 18.09 -2.49 17.19
C LEU A 47 19.25 -2.44 16.21
N ALA A 48 20.49 -2.65 16.64
CA ALA A 48 21.65 -2.58 15.77
C ALA A 48 21.57 -3.58 14.60
N SER A 49 20.89 -4.72 14.80
CA SER A 49 20.69 -5.76 13.79
C SER A 49 19.83 -5.33 12.61
N VAL A 50 18.98 -4.29 12.76
CA VAL A 50 18.09 -3.81 11.69
C VAL A 50 18.64 -2.60 10.94
N ARG A 51 19.83 -2.11 11.32
CA ARG A 51 20.49 -1.00 10.65
C ARG A 51 20.85 -1.37 9.20
N ASN A 52 20.52 -0.48 8.27
CA ASN A 52 20.70 -0.64 6.82
C ASN A 52 19.94 -1.84 6.23
N ILE A 53 18.92 -2.35 6.91
CA ILE A 53 18.03 -3.40 6.43
C ILE A 53 16.67 -2.79 6.05
N PHE A 54 16.06 -3.32 4.98
CA PHE A 54 14.71 -2.93 4.59
C PHE A 54 13.68 -3.60 5.51
N LEU A 55 12.99 -2.80 6.31
CA LEU A 55 11.90 -3.21 7.18
C LEU A 55 10.58 -3.05 6.44
N LEU A 56 10.05 -4.16 5.96
CA LEU A 56 8.85 -4.20 5.12
C LEU A 56 7.57 -4.31 5.97
N SER A 57 6.55 -3.51 5.66
CA SER A 57 5.26 -3.54 6.34
C SER A 57 4.41 -4.70 5.81
N LYS A 58 4.04 -5.61 6.71
CA LYS A 58 3.25 -6.80 6.40
C LYS A 58 1.86 -6.45 5.87
N GLU A 59 1.31 -5.33 6.30
CA GLU A 59 -0.02 -4.84 5.89
C GLU A 59 -0.05 -4.40 4.42
N ASN A 60 1.11 -4.00 3.89
CA ASN A 60 1.25 -3.42 2.56
C ASN A 60 1.85 -4.40 1.52
N ILE A 61 2.14 -5.64 1.92
CA ILE A 61 2.82 -6.62 1.07
C ILE A 61 2.08 -7.95 1.10
N SER A 62 2.05 -8.63 -0.04
CA SER A 62 1.56 -9.99 -0.16
C SER A 62 2.74 -10.96 -0.25
N CYS A 63 2.75 -11.98 0.61
CA CYS A 63 3.78 -13.01 0.63
C CYS A 63 3.26 -14.26 -0.09
N TYR A 64 4.08 -14.83 -0.96
CA TYR A 64 3.77 -16.05 -1.69
C TYR A 64 4.86 -17.10 -1.43
N ILE A 65 4.44 -18.34 -1.20
CA ILE A 65 5.34 -19.49 -1.14
C ILE A 65 5.34 -20.11 -2.53
N LEU A 66 6.52 -20.16 -3.15
CA LEU A 66 6.70 -20.79 -4.45
C LEU A 66 6.96 -22.28 -4.27
N ASN A 67 6.46 -23.09 -5.21
CA ASN A 67 6.64 -24.54 -5.20
C ASN A 67 8.09 -24.97 -5.46
N SER A 68 8.91 -24.07 -6.02
CA SER A 68 10.33 -24.29 -6.23
C SER A 68 11.13 -23.12 -5.72
N SER A 69 12.40 -23.35 -5.40
CA SER A 69 13.38 -22.33 -5.01
C SER A 69 13.98 -21.59 -6.20
N SER A 70 13.36 -21.69 -7.38
CA SER A 70 13.86 -21.05 -8.60
C SER A 70 13.43 -19.60 -8.70
N MET A 71 14.29 -18.78 -9.29
CA MET A 71 13.93 -17.40 -9.62
C MET A 71 12.88 -17.40 -10.74
N VAL A 72 11.81 -16.63 -10.53
CA VAL A 72 10.71 -16.48 -11.49
C VAL A 72 10.47 -15.00 -11.76
N LYS A 73 10.06 -14.66 -12.98
CA LYS A 73 9.66 -13.29 -13.28
C LYS A 73 8.32 -13.00 -12.60
N ALA A 74 8.22 -11.88 -11.91
CA ALA A 74 6.95 -11.48 -11.30
C ALA A 74 5.83 -11.36 -12.34
N SER A 75 6.15 -10.89 -13.55
CA SER A 75 5.20 -10.77 -14.67
C SER A 75 4.65 -12.09 -15.20
N THR A 76 5.30 -13.22 -14.88
CA THR A 76 4.83 -14.55 -15.29
C THR A 76 3.95 -15.21 -14.23
N LEU A 77 3.77 -14.58 -13.08
CA LEU A 77 2.96 -15.07 -11.99
C LEU A 77 1.61 -14.36 -11.95
N SER A 78 0.55 -15.15 -11.85
CA SER A 78 -0.80 -14.64 -11.57
C SER A 78 -1.05 -14.71 -10.07
N PHE A 79 -1.05 -13.56 -9.44
CA PHE A 79 -1.33 -13.46 -8.02
C PHE A 79 -2.82 -13.24 -7.79
N HIS A 80 -3.44 -14.08 -6.95
CA HIS A 80 -4.76 -13.80 -6.40
C HIS A 80 -4.64 -12.62 -5.42
N LEU A 81 -4.71 -11.41 -5.95
CA LEU A 81 -4.81 -10.20 -5.13
C LEU A 81 -6.15 -10.22 -4.41
N LYS A 82 -6.22 -9.62 -3.20
CA LYS A 82 -7.50 -9.33 -2.54
C LYS A 82 -8.46 -8.76 -3.60
N PRO A 83 -9.71 -9.23 -3.68
CA PRO A 83 -10.59 -8.94 -4.80
C PRO A 83 -10.88 -7.44 -4.88
N LEU A 84 -10.05 -6.73 -5.64
CA LEU A 84 -10.25 -5.33 -6.01
C LEU A 84 -11.60 -5.21 -6.73
N LYS A 85 -11.96 -6.25 -7.48
CA LYS A 85 -13.24 -6.39 -8.16
C LYS A 85 -14.42 -6.21 -7.20
N GLU A 86 -14.46 -6.91 -6.07
CA GLU A 86 -15.55 -6.77 -5.09
C GLU A 86 -15.64 -5.35 -4.53
N LYS A 87 -14.49 -4.72 -4.25
CA LYS A 87 -14.47 -3.31 -3.80
C LYS A 87 -14.94 -2.36 -4.90
N MET A 88 -14.58 -2.60 -6.15
CA MET A 88 -15.01 -1.80 -7.30
C MET A 88 -16.50 -1.98 -7.58
N ASP A 89 -17.03 -3.20 -7.44
CA ASP A 89 -18.44 -3.49 -7.61
C ASP A 89 -19.27 -2.79 -6.51
N GLU A 90 -18.77 -2.75 -5.27
CA GLU A 90 -19.40 -1.98 -4.19
C GLU A 90 -19.43 -0.47 -4.49
N VAL A 91 -18.30 0.10 -4.94
CA VAL A 91 -18.23 1.52 -5.30
C VAL A 91 -19.17 1.84 -6.47
N ARG A 92 -19.24 0.97 -7.49
CA ARG A 92 -20.16 1.11 -8.60
C ARG A 92 -21.61 1.16 -8.11
N ARG A 93 -22.00 0.21 -7.25
CA ARG A 93 -23.35 0.14 -6.69
C ARG A 93 -23.72 1.42 -5.93
N GLN A 94 -22.79 1.98 -5.15
CA GLN A 94 -23.01 3.24 -4.45
C GLN A 94 -23.20 4.42 -5.42
N PHE A 95 -22.48 4.43 -6.53
CA PHE A 95 -22.63 5.44 -7.58
C PHE A 95 -23.99 5.34 -8.27
N ASP A 96 -24.42 4.14 -8.63
CA ASP A 96 -25.71 3.89 -9.29
C ASP A 96 -26.89 4.29 -8.38
N GLU A 97 -26.82 3.96 -7.09
CA GLU A 97 -27.81 4.39 -6.09
C GLU A 97 -27.92 5.92 -6.03
N LYS A 98 -26.78 6.61 -6.00
CA LYS A 98 -26.76 8.08 -5.96
C LYS A 98 -27.28 8.71 -7.25
N LEU A 99 -26.95 8.14 -8.40
CA LEU A 99 -27.46 8.58 -9.69
C LEU A 99 -28.99 8.43 -9.76
N ASN A 100 -29.52 7.31 -9.29
CA ASN A 100 -30.96 7.06 -9.21
C ASN A 100 -31.65 8.08 -8.29
N GLN A 101 -31.09 8.35 -7.11
CA GLN A 101 -31.61 9.38 -6.19
C GLN A 101 -31.65 10.77 -6.85
N MET A 102 -30.59 11.17 -7.56
CA MET A 102 -30.54 12.44 -8.27
C MET A 102 -31.59 12.52 -9.38
N SER A 103 -31.80 11.42 -10.12
CA SER A 103 -32.81 11.37 -11.17
C SER A 103 -34.24 11.55 -10.63
N LEU A 104 -34.53 10.95 -9.47
CA LEU A 104 -35.81 11.10 -8.77
C LEU A 104 -36.02 12.53 -8.25
N ILE A 105 -34.98 13.17 -7.72
CA ILE A 105 -35.05 14.57 -7.29
C ILE A 105 -35.32 15.46 -8.50
N ARG A 106 -34.62 15.24 -9.62
CA ARG A 106 -34.78 16.01 -10.85
C ARG A 106 -36.21 15.92 -11.38
N SER A 107 -36.80 14.72 -11.44
CA SER A 107 -38.18 14.55 -11.91
C SER A 107 -39.20 15.24 -11.00
N ARG A 108 -39.00 15.20 -9.68
CA ARG A 108 -39.86 15.91 -8.72
C ARG A 108 -39.78 17.42 -8.82
N VAL A 109 -38.61 17.97 -9.13
CA VAL A 109 -38.43 19.42 -9.35
C VAL A 109 -39.09 19.84 -10.67
N ALA A 110 -38.90 19.07 -11.74
CA ALA A 110 -39.50 19.34 -13.05
C ALA A 110 -41.04 19.29 -13.01
N ASN A 111 -41.64 18.37 -12.24
CA ASN A 111 -43.10 18.26 -12.11
C ASN A 111 -43.75 19.34 -11.20
N ARG A 112 -42.95 20.16 -10.51
CA ARG A 112 -43.42 21.26 -9.65
C ARG A 112 -43.26 22.64 -10.30
N SER A 113 -42.67 22.70 -11.49
CA SER A 113 -42.52 23.90 -12.31
C SER A 113 -43.60 23.93 -13.38
#